data_AF-A0A2R6PG89-F1
#
_entry.id   AF-A0A2R6PG89-F1
#
_cell.length_a   1.000
_cell.length_b   1.000
_cell.length_c   1.000
_cell.angle_alpha   90.00
_cell.angle_beta   90.00
_cell.angle_gamma   90.00
#
_symmetry.space_group_name_H-M   'P 1'
#
loop_
_entity.id
_entity.type
_entity.pdbx_description
1 polymer ?
#
loop_
_entity_poly.entity_id
_entity_poly.type
_entity_poly.pdbx_seq_one_letter_code
_entity_poly.pdbx_strand_id
1 'polypeptide(L)'
;MSNCFQALGSVDPPGVVQYLDPIFTPRSARYSSKELFYVASLPGFTSLPRQLVPDGRRALQPPVYLYGWEIDRAKLGEYAEENNLREFVEKTVWLDEDEDEDDDKDEDEDEDEDEPKTRIIIAENESRTMLNVMYSLAKDVGLRLRPQCPLGSVLAQGTMVSFFALYSNYQLANAPLKTEIAALQDHLRACIGETEPPKWLPDDEEFQWRQLYLR
;
A
#
# COMPACT_ATOMS: atom_id res chain seq x y z
N MET A 1 14.89 15.85 18.53
CA MET A 1 13.97 16.60 17.65
C MET A 1 12.63 16.66 18.35
N SER A 2 12.24 17.83 18.86
CA SER A 2 11.07 18.00 19.73
C SER A 2 9.76 18.08 18.92
N ASN A 3 8.89 17.08 19.09
CA ASN A 3 7.43 17.16 19.30
C ASN A 3 6.58 18.18 18.49
N CYS A 4 6.59 18.18 17.15
CA CYS A 4 5.63 18.99 16.35
C CYS A 4 4.34 18.25 15.91
N PHE A 5 4.21 16.94 16.13
CA PHE A 5 3.08 16.14 15.64
C PHE A 5 1.99 15.85 16.68
N GLN A 6 2.06 16.46 17.87
CA GLN A 6 1.12 16.21 18.98
C GLN A 6 -0.34 16.61 18.66
N ALA A 7 -0.55 17.44 17.63
CA ALA A 7 -1.87 17.93 17.23
C ALA A 7 -2.56 17.13 16.10
N LEU A 8 -1.90 16.10 15.53
CA LEU A 8 -2.41 15.38 14.35
C LEU A 8 -3.72 14.63 14.59
N GLY A 9 -4.05 14.27 15.84
CA GLY A 9 -5.27 13.52 16.21
C GLY A 9 -5.33 12.08 15.69
N SER A 10 -4.48 11.74 14.73
CA SER A 10 -4.18 10.38 14.30
C SER A 10 -3.13 9.70 15.19
N VAL A 11 -2.56 10.39 16.18
CA VAL A 11 -1.58 9.82 17.13
C VAL A 11 -2.03 10.15 18.53
N ASP A 12 -1.84 9.20 19.44
CA ASP A 12 -2.26 9.37 20.82
C ASP A 12 -1.64 10.62 21.47
N PRO A 13 -2.43 11.35 22.29
CA PRO A 13 -1.90 12.44 23.10
C PRO A 13 -0.77 11.99 24.04
N PRO A 14 0.17 12.88 24.42
CA PRO A 14 1.17 12.56 25.43
C PRO A 14 0.52 12.06 26.74
N GLY A 15 1.09 11.01 27.33
CA GLY A 15 0.60 10.43 28.59
C GLY A 15 -0.51 9.39 28.44
N VAL A 16 -1.09 9.23 27.25
CA VAL A 16 -2.00 8.11 26.96
C VAL A 16 -1.20 6.84 26.73
N VAL A 17 -1.58 5.76 27.41
CA VAL A 17 -0.99 4.42 27.24
C VAL A 17 -2.11 3.47 26.88
N GLN A 18 -2.10 2.97 25.64
CA GLN A 18 -2.99 1.89 25.21
C GLN A 18 -2.40 0.53 25.59
N TYR A 19 -3.28 -0.41 25.96
CA TYR A 19 -2.92 -1.81 26.07
C TYR A 19 -2.84 -2.40 24.65
N LEU A 20 -1.63 -2.78 24.23
CA LEU A 20 -1.41 -3.35 22.90
C LEU A 20 -1.49 -4.87 22.96
N ASP A 21 -2.00 -5.47 21.88
CA ASP A 21 -1.89 -6.90 21.66
C ASP A 21 -0.41 -7.32 21.81
N PRO A 22 -0.12 -8.42 22.53
CA PRO A 22 1.25 -8.92 22.70
C PRO A 22 2.04 -9.06 21.39
N ILE A 23 1.36 -9.30 20.26
CA ILE A 23 1.97 -9.44 18.95
C ILE A 23 2.69 -8.17 18.49
N PHE A 24 2.31 -7.01 19.02
CA PHE A 24 2.93 -5.72 18.74
C PHE A 24 4.09 -5.38 19.66
N THR A 25 4.43 -6.22 20.64
CA THR A 25 5.54 -5.95 21.54
C THR A 25 6.90 -6.05 20.84
N PRO A 26 7.91 -5.25 21.25
CA PRO A 26 9.23 -5.29 20.64
C PRO A 26 9.86 -6.68 20.68
N ARG A 27 10.26 -7.19 19.51
CA ARG A 27 10.92 -8.49 19.37
C ARG A 27 11.87 -8.50 18.17
N SER A 28 12.97 -9.22 18.27
CA SER A 28 13.90 -9.42 17.15
C SER A 28 13.49 -10.58 16.23
N ALA A 29 12.64 -11.49 16.73
CA ALA A 29 12.18 -12.64 15.97
C ALA A 29 11.21 -12.21 14.85
N ARG A 30 11.37 -12.83 13.67
CA ARG A 30 10.45 -12.66 12.55
C ARG A 30 9.07 -13.22 12.88
N TYR A 31 8.04 -12.60 12.30
CA TYR A 31 6.67 -13.09 12.38
C TYR A 31 6.51 -14.36 11.54
N SER A 32 5.88 -15.38 12.13
CA SER A 32 5.42 -16.55 11.39
C SER A 32 4.21 -16.20 10.52
N SER A 33 3.91 -17.03 9.50
CA SER A 33 2.72 -16.81 8.65
C SER A 33 1.42 -16.74 9.46
N LYS A 34 1.27 -17.59 10.49
CA LYS A 34 0.09 -17.58 11.39
C LYS A 34 -0.04 -16.26 12.14
N GLU A 35 1.08 -15.70 12.57
CA GLU A 35 1.10 -14.40 13.25
C GLU A 35 0.79 -13.25 12.29
N LEU A 36 1.27 -13.31 11.05
CA LEU A 36 0.93 -12.31 10.02
C LEU A 36 -0.57 -12.37 9.69
N PHE A 37 -1.16 -13.56 9.55
CA PHE A 37 -2.61 -13.71 9.39
C PHE A 37 -3.39 -13.18 10.60
N TYR A 38 -2.91 -13.43 11.82
CA TYR A 38 -3.52 -12.89 13.02
C TYR A 38 -3.44 -11.36 13.07
N VAL A 39 -2.28 -10.79 12.75
CA VAL A 39 -2.11 -9.33 12.67
C VAL A 39 -3.04 -8.73 11.63
N ALA A 40 -3.15 -9.36 10.45
CA ALA A 40 -4.05 -8.92 9.40
C ALA A 40 -5.53 -8.96 9.80
N SER A 41 -5.91 -9.80 10.78
CA SER A 41 -7.30 -9.88 11.24
C SER A 41 -7.63 -8.93 12.40
N LEU A 42 -6.61 -8.28 12.99
CA LEU A 42 -6.82 -7.27 14.02
C LEU A 42 -7.38 -5.97 13.42
N PRO A 43 -8.22 -5.23 14.18
CA PRO A 43 -8.69 -3.92 13.73
C PRO A 43 -7.53 -2.93 13.66
N GLY A 44 -7.52 -2.09 12.64
CA GLY A 44 -6.61 -0.96 12.54
C GLY A 44 -6.82 0.07 13.65
N PHE A 45 -5.80 0.88 13.94
CA PHE A 45 -5.90 1.91 14.97
C PHE A 45 -6.51 3.19 14.41
N THR A 46 -7.51 3.75 15.10
CA THR A 46 -8.02 5.10 14.78
C THR A 46 -7.01 6.19 15.17
N SER A 47 -6.29 5.96 16.28
CA SER A 47 -5.19 6.79 16.77
C SER A 47 -4.00 5.89 17.06
N LEU A 48 -2.84 6.21 16.49
CA LEU A 48 -1.63 5.41 16.60
C LEU A 48 -1.12 5.44 18.05
N PRO A 49 -0.96 4.27 18.68
CA PRO A 49 -0.33 4.17 19.98
C PRO A 49 1.09 4.74 19.97
N ARG A 50 1.46 5.53 20.99
CA ARG A 50 2.80 6.14 21.09
C ARG A 50 3.94 5.12 21.17
N GLN A 51 3.65 3.90 21.58
CA GLN A 51 4.62 2.81 21.58
C GLN A 51 5.05 2.44 20.15
N LEU A 52 4.23 2.73 19.14
CA LEU A 52 4.52 2.49 17.72
C LEU A 52 5.03 3.74 16.98
N VAL A 53 5.22 4.86 17.68
CA VAL A 53 5.88 6.04 17.13
C VAL A 53 7.40 5.85 17.24
N PRO A 54 8.16 6.01 16.14
CA PRO A 54 9.61 5.90 16.15
C PRO A 54 10.26 6.88 17.13
N ASP A 55 11.16 6.34 17.95
CA ASP A 55 11.98 7.11 18.88
C ASP A 55 13.43 6.66 18.70
N GLY A 56 14.28 7.59 18.28
CA GLY A 56 15.70 7.34 18.04
C GLY A 56 16.49 6.90 19.28
N ARG A 57 15.88 6.91 20.47
CA ARG A 57 16.47 6.42 21.71
C ARG A 57 16.30 4.90 21.92
N ARG A 58 15.39 4.26 21.19
CA ARG A 58 15.06 2.83 21.39
C ARG A 58 15.99 1.94 20.57
N ALA A 59 16.45 0.83 21.16
CA ALA A 59 17.29 -0.16 20.49
C ALA A 59 16.58 -0.82 19.29
N LEU A 60 15.26 -1.04 19.41
CA LEU A 60 14.40 -1.52 18.34
C LEU A 60 13.44 -0.42 17.90
N GLN A 61 13.36 -0.23 16.59
CA GLN A 61 12.40 0.66 15.94
C GLN A 61 11.10 -0.09 15.68
N PRO A 62 9.95 0.59 15.83
CA PRO A 62 8.65 -0.04 15.65
C PRO A 62 8.41 -0.47 14.20
N PRO A 63 7.51 -1.43 13.97
CA PRO A 63 7.02 -1.73 12.63
C PRO A 63 6.48 -0.49 11.93
N VAL A 64 6.47 -0.50 10.60
CA VAL A 64 5.84 0.57 9.82
C VAL A 64 4.33 0.40 9.85
N TYR A 65 3.66 1.52 10.10
CA TYR A 65 2.22 1.64 9.95
C TYR A 65 1.94 2.78 8.98
N LEU A 66 0.96 2.56 8.11
CA LEU A 66 0.47 3.52 7.14
C LEU A 66 -0.87 4.09 7.60
N TYR A 67 -1.07 5.39 7.44
CA TYR A 67 -2.34 6.05 7.70
C TYR A 67 -3.06 6.38 6.40
N GLY A 68 -4.33 6.00 6.28
CA GLY A 68 -5.09 6.17 5.05
C GLY A 68 -6.32 5.28 4.95
N TRP A 69 -6.69 4.90 3.74
CA TRP A 69 -7.89 4.11 3.44
C TRP A 69 -7.57 2.82 2.71
N GLU A 70 -8.27 1.76 3.08
CA GLU A 70 -8.36 0.55 2.26
C GLU A 70 -9.07 0.93 0.96
N ILE A 71 -8.56 0.48 -0.19
CA ILE A 71 -9.14 0.84 -1.49
C ILE A 71 -9.88 -0.32 -2.11
N ASP A 72 -11.04 0.00 -2.67
CA ASP A 72 -11.76 -0.90 -3.56
C ASP A 72 -11.28 -0.67 -5.00
N ARG A 73 -10.48 -1.60 -5.51
CA ARG A 73 -9.91 -1.52 -6.87
C ARG A 73 -10.99 -1.43 -7.94
N ALA A 74 -12.16 -2.03 -7.75
CA ALA A 74 -13.24 -1.96 -8.73
C ALA A 74 -13.77 -0.53 -8.83
N LYS A 75 -14.07 0.10 -7.68
CA LYS A 75 -14.55 1.50 -7.64
C LYS A 75 -13.53 2.49 -8.19
N LEU A 76 -12.25 2.29 -7.88
CA LEU A 76 -11.18 3.12 -8.46
C LEU A 76 -11.05 2.89 -9.97
N GLY A 77 -11.26 1.66 -10.46
CA GLY A 77 -11.26 1.33 -11.89
C GLY A 77 -12.42 1.96 -12.66
N GLU A 78 -13.61 2.00 -12.06
CA GLU A 78 -14.78 2.72 -12.59
C GLU A 78 -14.49 4.22 -12.67
N TYR A 79 -14.02 4.82 -11.57
CA TYR A 79 -13.64 6.23 -11.55
C TYR A 79 -12.55 6.56 -12.58
N ALA A 80 -11.58 5.67 -12.77
CA ALA A 80 -10.52 5.85 -13.75
C ALA A 80 -11.06 5.90 -15.19
N GLU A 81 -12.06 5.08 -15.51
CA GLU A 81 -12.70 5.07 -16.81
C GLU A 81 -13.45 6.37 -17.08
N GLU A 82 -14.32 6.76 -16.13
CA GLU A 82 -15.15 7.96 -16.24
C GLU A 82 -14.32 9.24 -16.36
N ASN A 83 -13.12 9.25 -15.79
CA ASN A 83 -12.23 10.42 -15.75
C ASN A 83 -11.03 10.32 -16.70
N ASN A 84 -10.97 9.32 -17.58
CA ASN A 84 -9.86 9.11 -18.52
C ASN A 84 -8.47 9.03 -17.84
N LEU A 85 -8.39 8.30 -16.73
CA LEU A 85 -7.16 8.11 -15.93
C LEU A 85 -6.50 6.74 -16.14
N ARG A 86 -7.08 5.88 -16.99
CA ARG A 86 -6.51 4.58 -17.35
C ARG A 86 -5.18 4.74 -18.08
N GLU A 87 -4.19 3.97 -17.64
CA GLU A 87 -2.87 3.91 -18.26
C GLU A 87 -2.68 2.59 -18.99
N PHE A 88 -2.20 2.64 -20.22
CA PHE A 88 -1.87 1.46 -21.02
C PHE A 88 -0.37 1.43 -21.32
N VAL A 89 0.21 0.24 -21.30
CA VAL A 89 1.62 -0.01 -21.63
C VAL A 89 1.75 -1.12 -22.64
N GLU A 90 2.77 -1.03 -23.48
CA GLU A 90 3.17 -2.13 -24.36
C GLU A 90 3.77 -3.25 -23.51
N LYS A 91 3.28 -4.47 -23.73
CA LYS A 91 3.73 -5.68 -23.05
C LYS A 91 4.06 -6.75 -24.06
N THR A 92 5.28 -7.28 -23.98
CA THR A 92 5.69 -8.45 -24.75
C THR A 92 5.16 -9.71 -24.07
N VAL A 93 4.47 -10.56 -24.84
CA VAL A 93 3.92 -11.83 -24.38
C VAL A 93 4.52 -12.95 -25.23
N TRP A 94 5.00 -13.98 -24.55
CA TRP A 94 5.47 -15.23 -25.15
C TRP A 94 4.27 -15.99 -25.71
N LEU A 95 4.38 -16.47 -26.94
CA LEU A 95 3.41 -17.38 -27.54
C LEU A 95 3.84 -18.80 -27.17
N ASP A 96 3.02 -19.51 -26.39
CA ASP A 96 3.25 -20.93 -26.12
C ASP A 96 2.98 -21.72 -27.42
N GLU A 97 3.90 -22.60 -27.81
CA GLU A 97 3.87 -23.37 -29.06
C GLU A 97 2.95 -24.60 -29.00
N ASP A 98 1.81 -24.51 -28.33
CA ASP A 98 0.90 -25.64 -28.13
C ASP A 98 -0.49 -25.37 -28.70
N GLU A 99 -0.59 -25.17 -30.02
CA GLU A 99 -1.81 -25.46 -30.81
C GLU A 99 -1.42 -25.87 -32.25
N ASP A 100 -0.50 -26.83 -32.40
CA ASP A 100 -0.37 -27.60 -33.65
C ASP A 100 -0.87 -29.03 -33.41
N GLU A 101 -2.20 -29.20 -33.42
CA GLU A 101 -2.79 -30.44 -33.91
C GLU A 101 -2.56 -30.47 -35.42
N ASP A 102 -1.48 -31.13 -35.87
CA ASP A 102 -1.53 -32.10 -36.98
C ASP A 102 -0.15 -32.77 -37.14
N ASP A 103 -0.10 -33.99 -36.61
CA ASP A 103 0.97 -34.98 -36.77
C ASP A 103 1.01 -35.45 -38.22
N ASP A 104 1.90 -34.89 -39.05
CA ASP A 104 2.38 -35.55 -40.27
C ASP A 104 3.76 -35.02 -40.73
N LYS A 105 4.80 -35.71 -40.24
CA LYS A 105 6.06 -36.12 -40.90
C LYS A 105 6.76 -35.15 -41.89
N ASP A 106 8.02 -34.84 -41.61
CA ASP A 106 9.18 -35.52 -42.21
C ASP A 106 10.48 -35.05 -41.52
N GLU A 107 11.38 -36.00 -41.23
CA GLU A 107 12.68 -35.78 -40.60
C GLU A 107 13.63 -35.11 -41.61
N ASP A 108 13.93 -33.82 -41.43
CA ASP A 108 15.15 -33.20 -41.95
C ASP A 108 15.71 -32.25 -40.86
N GLU A 109 16.96 -32.52 -40.47
CA GLU A 109 17.74 -31.81 -39.47
C GLU A 109 18.06 -30.37 -39.90
N ASP A 110 17.58 -29.38 -39.16
CA ASP A 110 18.23 -28.07 -39.04
C ASP A 110 18.14 -27.64 -37.55
N GLU A 111 19.30 -27.51 -36.88
CA GLU A 111 19.43 -26.92 -35.54
C GLU A 111 19.16 -25.41 -35.64
N ASP A 112 17.89 -25.03 -35.84
CA ASP A 112 17.46 -23.66 -35.65
C ASP A 112 17.32 -23.40 -34.16
N GLU A 113 18.15 -22.48 -33.65
CA GLU A 113 18.11 -21.96 -32.29
C GLU A 113 16.70 -21.38 -32.06
N ASP A 114 15.83 -22.14 -31.35
CA ASP A 114 14.43 -21.80 -31.07
C ASP A 114 14.31 -20.37 -30.48
N GLU A 115 14.17 -19.36 -31.35
CA GLU A 115 13.91 -17.99 -30.94
C GLU A 115 12.47 -17.94 -30.42
N PRO A 116 12.26 -17.68 -29.12
CA PRO A 116 10.93 -17.76 -28.54
C PRO A 116 9.99 -16.73 -29.18
N LYS A 117 8.91 -17.22 -29.81
CA LYS A 117 7.92 -16.40 -30.51
C LYS A 117 7.27 -15.43 -29.52
N THR A 118 7.38 -14.14 -29.79
CA THR A 118 6.74 -13.09 -28.99
C THR A 118 5.80 -12.23 -29.80
N ARG A 119 4.77 -11.71 -29.14
CA ARG A 119 3.94 -10.61 -29.67
C ARG A 119 3.90 -9.44 -28.69
N ILE A 120 3.82 -8.23 -29.22
CA ILE A 120 3.57 -7.02 -28.42
C ILE A 120 2.05 -6.81 -28.34
N ILE A 121 1.52 -6.72 -27.13
CA ILE A 121 0.13 -6.33 -26.86
C ILE A 121 0.09 -5.00 -26.10
N ILE A 122 -1.00 -4.25 -26.25
CA ILE A 122 -1.29 -3.11 -25.38
C ILE A 122 -2.08 -3.66 -24.19
N ALA A 123 -1.53 -3.55 -22.99
CA ALA A 123 -2.15 -4.01 -21.75
C ALA A 123 -2.37 -2.84 -20.79
N GLU A 124 -3.44 -2.88 -20.01
CA GLU A 124 -3.65 -1.89 -18.96
C GLU A 124 -2.62 -2.05 -17.84
N ASN A 125 -2.08 -0.94 -17.35
CA ASN A 125 -1.22 -0.89 -16.19
C ASN A 125 -2.04 -0.49 -14.96
N GLU A 126 -2.67 -1.48 -14.31
CA GLU A 126 -3.55 -1.25 -13.15
C GLU A 126 -2.89 -0.40 -12.07
N SER A 127 -1.64 -0.71 -11.69
CA SER A 127 -0.94 0.04 -10.63
C SER A 127 -0.77 1.51 -10.99
N ARG A 128 -0.44 1.82 -12.25
CA ARG A 128 -0.38 3.22 -12.72
C ARG A 128 -1.76 3.86 -12.80
N THR A 129 -2.78 3.14 -13.27
CA THR A 129 -4.17 3.61 -13.27
C THR A 129 -4.59 3.99 -11.84
N MET A 130 -4.38 3.12 -10.86
CA MET A 130 -4.72 3.38 -9.45
C MET A 130 -3.96 4.60 -8.90
N LEU A 131 -2.67 4.72 -9.23
CA LEU A 131 -1.87 5.88 -8.84
C LEU A 131 -2.41 7.18 -9.44
N ASN A 132 -2.76 7.18 -10.73
CA ASN A 132 -3.35 8.34 -11.39
C ASN A 132 -4.64 8.77 -10.69
N VAL A 133 -5.51 7.82 -10.32
CA VAL A 133 -6.73 8.08 -9.55
C VAL A 133 -6.42 8.70 -8.20
N MET A 134 -5.52 8.11 -7.41
CA MET A 134 -5.13 8.65 -6.09
C MET A 134 -4.57 10.07 -6.18
N TYR A 135 -3.68 10.32 -7.14
CA TYR A 135 -3.14 11.66 -7.37
C TYR A 135 -4.20 12.65 -7.84
N SER A 136 -5.13 12.23 -8.70
CA SER A 136 -6.24 13.06 -9.15
C SER A 136 -7.13 13.46 -7.98
N LEU A 137 -7.61 12.49 -7.18
CA LEU A 137 -8.47 12.71 -6.02
C LEU A 137 -7.82 13.63 -4.98
N ALA A 138 -6.52 13.45 -4.70
CA ALA A 138 -5.79 14.33 -3.79
C ALA A 138 -5.62 15.74 -4.37
N LYS A 139 -5.32 15.85 -5.67
CA LYS A 139 -5.14 17.14 -6.35
C LYS A 139 -6.43 17.96 -6.38
N ASP A 140 -7.58 17.32 -6.55
CA ASP A 140 -8.89 17.98 -6.60
C ASP A 140 -9.21 18.76 -5.30
N VAL A 141 -8.75 18.25 -4.16
CA VAL A 141 -8.89 18.91 -2.85
C VAL A 141 -7.68 19.78 -2.47
N GLY A 142 -6.73 19.96 -3.38
CA GLY A 142 -5.50 20.74 -3.15
C GLY A 142 -4.48 20.03 -2.24
N LEU A 143 -4.67 18.75 -1.93
CA LEU A 143 -3.73 17.98 -1.12
C LEU A 143 -2.54 17.53 -1.98
N ARG A 144 -1.34 17.96 -1.60
CA ARG A 144 -0.10 17.50 -2.24
C ARG A 144 0.43 16.25 -1.52
N LEU A 145 0.25 15.09 -2.17
CA LEU A 145 0.90 13.85 -1.74
C LEU A 145 2.44 14.03 -1.79
N ARG A 146 3.11 13.70 -0.69
CA ARG A 146 4.58 13.82 -0.50
C ARG A 146 5.26 12.49 -0.86
N PRO A 147 6.58 12.40 -1.06
CA PRO A 147 7.21 11.59 -2.11
C PRO A 147 7.29 10.06 -1.85
N GLN A 148 6.35 9.48 -1.10
CA GLN A 148 6.10 8.04 -1.14
C GLN A 148 4.96 7.74 -2.12
N CYS A 149 5.04 6.59 -2.75
CA CYS A 149 3.97 6.01 -3.54
C CYS A 149 2.69 5.94 -2.67
N PRO A 150 1.60 6.64 -3.02
CA PRO A 150 0.38 6.60 -2.22
C PRO A 150 -0.34 5.25 -2.31
N LEU A 151 -0.04 4.45 -3.33
CA LEU A 151 -0.46 3.06 -3.39
C LEU A 151 0.48 2.23 -2.52
N GLY A 152 0.02 1.90 -1.32
CA GLY A 152 0.66 0.98 -0.39
C GLY A 152 -0.06 -0.37 -0.33
N SER A 153 0.53 -1.27 0.44
CA SER A 153 0.01 -2.59 0.75
C SER A 153 0.05 -2.78 2.27
N VAL A 154 -1.02 -3.30 2.86
CA VAL A 154 -1.17 -3.40 4.32
C VAL A 154 -1.75 -4.75 4.73
N LEU A 155 -1.46 -5.19 5.96
CA LEU A 155 -2.11 -6.36 6.54
C LEU A 155 -3.46 -5.93 7.13
N ALA A 156 -4.54 -6.41 6.52
CA ALA A 156 -5.92 -6.13 6.93
C ALA A 156 -6.87 -7.23 6.44
N GLN A 157 -8.04 -7.36 7.07
CA GLN A 157 -9.07 -8.34 6.68
C GLN A 157 -8.56 -9.80 6.62
N GLY A 158 -7.52 -10.13 7.39
CA GLY A 158 -6.89 -11.46 7.36
C GLY A 158 -6.00 -11.72 6.14
N THR A 159 -5.65 -10.70 5.35
CA THR A 159 -4.80 -10.82 4.16
C THR A 159 -4.01 -9.53 3.91
N MET A 160 -3.34 -9.46 2.75
CA MET A 160 -2.71 -8.28 2.21
C MET A 160 -3.72 -7.50 1.35
N VAL A 161 -3.90 -6.21 1.63
CA VAL A 161 -4.91 -5.35 1.01
C VAL A 161 -4.25 -4.10 0.44
N SER A 162 -4.71 -3.65 -0.73
CA SER A 162 -4.25 -2.40 -1.32
C SER A 162 -4.74 -1.20 -0.51
N PHE A 163 -3.91 -0.19 -0.39
CA PHE A 163 -4.14 0.91 0.55
C PHE A 163 -3.75 2.26 -0.06
N PHE A 164 -4.58 3.28 0.14
CA PHE A 164 -4.26 4.66 -0.16
C PHE A 164 -3.59 5.29 1.05
N ALA A 165 -2.26 5.20 1.10
CA ALA A 165 -1.43 5.75 2.16
C ALA A 165 -1.19 7.25 1.99
N LEU A 166 -1.39 8.00 3.07
CA LEU A 166 -1.06 9.43 3.15
C LEU A 166 0.33 9.68 3.72
N TYR A 167 0.68 8.94 4.77
CA TYR A 167 1.96 9.00 5.47
C TYR A 167 2.13 7.81 6.39
N SER A 168 3.37 7.53 6.79
CA SER A 168 3.68 6.52 7.79
C SER A 168 3.96 7.09 9.19
N ASN A 169 4.04 6.21 10.19
CA ASN A 169 4.48 6.54 11.55
C ASN A 169 5.91 7.11 11.60
N TYR A 170 6.72 6.94 10.54
CA TYR A 170 8.05 7.55 10.39
C TYR A 170 8.01 8.95 9.74
N GLN A 171 6.86 9.36 9.22
CA GLN A 171 6.68 10.60 8.47
C GLN A 171 5.73 11.58 9.14
N LEU A 172 5.47 11.42 10.45
CA LEU A 172 4.54 12.27 11.20
C LEU A 172 4.84 13.77 11.09
N ALA A 173 6.12 14.15 10.94
CA ALA A 173 6.52 15.55 10.75
C ALA A 173 6.03 16.16 9.41
N ASN A 174 5.70 15.30 8.43
CA ASN A 174 5.23 15.67 7.11
C ASN A 174 3.75 15.34 6.88
N ALA A 175 3.04 14.90 7.92
CA ALA A 175 1.64 14.51 7.82
C ALA A 175 0.76 15.70 7.37
N PRO A 176 -0.24 15.46 6.51
CA PRO A 176 -1.22 16.49 6.15
C PRO A 176 -1.98 17.03 7.35
N LEU A 177 -2.50 18.25 7.22
CA LEU A 177 -3.38 18.86 8.22
C LEU A 177 -4.70 18.11 8.30
N LYS A 178 -5.31 18.07 9.49
CA LYS A 178 -6.63 17.44 9.70
C LYS A 178 -7.70 17.93 8.72
N THR A 179 -7.68 19.23 8.40
CA THR A 179 -8.61 19.84 7.45
C THR A 179 -8.42 19.34 6.02
N GLU A 180 -7.17 19.07 5.61
CA GLU A 180 -6.87 18.49 4.30
C GLU A 180 -7.31 17.02 4.23
N ILE A 181 -7.07 16.26 5.30
CA ILE A 181 -7.53 14.86 5.41
C ILE A 181 -9.06 14.79 5.39
N ALA A 182 -9.75 15.69 6.09
CA ALA A 182 -11.21 15.76 6.09
C ALA A 182 -11.77 16.14 4.71
N ALA A 183 -11.16 17.11 4.03
CA ALA A 183 -11.54 17.47 2.67
C ALA A 183 -11.37 16.28 1.71
N LEU A 184 -10.25 15.55 1.82
CA LEU A 184 -10.05 14.35 1.03
C LEU A 184 -11.08 13.26 1.36
N GLN A 185 -11.38 13.00 2.64
CA GLN A 185 -12.42 12.04 3.03
C GLN A 185 -13.77 12.36 2.37
N ASP A 186 -14.19 13.62 2.41
CA ASP A 186 -15.48 14.04 1.84
C ASP A 186 -15.48 13.88 0.31
N HIS A 187 -14.34 14.14 -0.34
CA HIS A 187 -14.16 13.91 -1.78
C HIS A 187 -14.17 12.43 -2.14
N LEU A 188 -13.47 11.58 -1.39
CA LEU A 188 -13.50 10.11 -1.58
C LEU A 188 -14.94 9.58 -1.41
N ARG A 189 -15.70 10.09 -0.43
CA ARG A 189 -17.10 9.73 -0.27
C ARG A 189 -17.94 10.14 -1.48
N ALA A 190 -17.72 11.33 -2.03
CA ALA A 190 -18.47 11.84 -3.18
C ALA A 190 -18.12 11.12 -4.49
N CYS A 191 -16.84 10.83 -4.72
CA CYS A 191 -16.35 10.29 -6.00
C CYS A 191 -16.40 8.76 -6.08
N ILE A 192 -16.09 8.06 -5.00
CA ILE A 192 -15.96 6.60 -4.98
C ILE A 192 -16.75 5.94 -3.85
N GLY A 193 -17.60 6.69 -3.14
CA GLY A 193 -18.46 6.14 -2.08
C GLY A 193 -17.70 5.60 -0.87
N GLU A 194 -16.48 6.06 -0.60
CA GLU A 194 -15.72 5.65 0.59
C GLU A 194 -16.29 6.33 1.85
N THR A 195 -16.79 5.53 2.78
CA THR A 195 -17.46 6.03 3.99
C THR A 195 -16.65 5.83 5.25
N GLU A 196 -15.69 4.89 5.25
CA GLU A 196 -14.88 4.60 6.41
C GLU A 196 -13.86 5.73 6.64
N PRO A 197 -13.60 6.10 7.90
CA PRO A 197 -12.56 7.06 8.23
C PRO A 197 -11.17 6.45 8.01
N PRO A 198 -10.13 7.29 7.79
CA PRO A 198 -8.78 6.79 7.68
C PRO A 198 -8.32 6.19 9.01
N LYS A 199 -7.54 5.11 8.91
CA LYS A 199 -7.02 4.37 10.06
C LYS A 199 -5.56 3.99 9.84
N TRP A 200 -4.90 3.55 10.89
CA TRP A 200 -3.55 3.01 10.84
C TRP A 200 -3.59 1.50 10.65
N LEU A 201 -2.93 1.03 9.59
CA LEU A 201 -2.75 -0.39 9.32
C LEU A 201 -1.25 -0.70 9.18
N PRO A 202 -0.83 -1.91 9.58
CA PRO A 202 0.54 -2.36 9.44
C PRO A 202 0.91 -2.54 7.95
N ASP A 203 2.07 -2.03 7.56
CA ASP A 203 2.63 -2.23 6.22
C ASP A 203 2.97 -3.71 5.99
N ASP A 204 2.66 -4.29 4.85
CA ASP A 204 2.87 -5.73 4.62
C ASP A 204 4.35 -6.15 4.56
N GLU A 205 5.22 -5.31 4.01
CA GLU A 205 6.65 -5.58 3.86
C GLU A 205 7.45 -5.14 5.10
N GLU A 206 7.04 -4.03 5.71
CA GLU A 206 7.76 -3.36 6.79
C GLU A 206 7.14 -3.56 8.17
N PHE A 207 6.23 -4.53 8.32
CA PHE A 207 5.70 -4.97 9.61
C PHE A 207 6.67 -5.86 10.41
N GLN A 208 7.84 -5.31 10.78
CA GLN A 208 8.78 -5.94 11.72
C GLN A 208 9.45 -4.90 12.61
N TRP A 209 9.72 -5.27 13.86
CA TRP A 209 10.62 -4.49 14.72
C TRP A 209 12.05 -4.64 14.19
N ARG A 210 12.73 -3.53 13.94
CA ARG A 210 14.06 -3.51 13.31
C ARG A 210 15.09 -2.91 14.25
N GLN A 211 16.31 -3.46 14.25
CA GLN A 211 17.41 -2.80 14.96
C GLN A 211 17.78 -1.49 14.27
N LEU A 212 18.02 -0.44 15.05
CA LEU A 212 18.78 0.69 14.54
C LEU A 212 20.20 0.22 14.28
N TYR A 213 20.57 0.04 13.01
CA TYR A 213 21.98 0.03 12.66
C TYR A 213 22.50 1.44 12.88
N LEU A 214 23.15 1.67 14.03
CA LEU A 214 24.03 2.81 14.22
C LEU A 214 25.12 2.68 13.15
N ARG A 215 25.02 3.49 12.08
CA ARG A 215 26.14 3.78 11.20
C ARG A 215 26.97 4.90 11.83
#